data_AF-A0ABD7VKS2-F1
#
_entry.id   AF-A0ABD7VKS2-F1
#
_cell.length_a   1.000
_cell.length_b   1.000
_cell.length_c   1.000
_cell.angle_alpha   90.00
_cell.angle_beta   90.00
_cell.angle_gamma   90.00
#
_symmetry.space_group_name_H-M   'P 1'
#
loop_
_entity.id
_entity.type
_entity.pdbx_description
1 polymer ?
#
loop_
_entity_poly.entity_id
_entity_poly.type
_entity_poly.pdbx_seq_one_letter_code
_entity_poly.pdbx_strand_id
1 'polypeptide(L)'
;MNPATHRSDLAPTYRKALKTWRPVILYFASEHCPACESAGPVFRKIAAPYRLRANIYMLNTRESPRHPLVTATPTVLFYKHGRLVKKLLGIGTEETLAAEFVRHIGRARLPAVPRKPRHDLHWLRQALRNLCTVARARR
;
A
#
# COMPACT_ATOMS: atom_id res chain seq x y z
N MET A 1 11.08 8.89 -25.83
CA MET A 1 10.78 10.07 -25.00
C MET A 1 9.64 9.71 -24.06
N ASN A 2 9.83 9.70 -22.74
CA ASN A 2 8.71 9.48 -21.82
C ASN A 2 7.83 10.74 -21.84
N PRO A 3 6.53 10.65 -22.14
CA PRO A 3 5.64 11.79 -22.06
C PRO A 3 5.62 12.24 -20.59
N ALA A 4 6.27 13.38 -20.32
CA ALA A 4 6.29 13.95 -18.99
C ALA A 4 4.89 14.48 -18.70
N THR A 5 4.03 13.67 -18.07
CA THR A 5 2.77 14.17 -17.52
C THR A 5 3.12 15.20 -16.46
N HIS A 6 2.80 16.47 -16.72
CA HIS A 6 3.03 17.51 -15.75
C HIS A 6 1.98 17.40 -14.65
N ARG A 7 2.36 17.69 -13.41
CA ARG A 7 1.45 17.55 -12.26
C ARG A 7 0.18 18.39 -12.43
N SER A 8 0.24 19.51 -13.17
CA SER A 8 -0.92 20.36 -13.47
C SER A 8 -2.04 19.62 -14.18
N ASP A 9 -1.71 18.61 -14.98
CA ASP A 9 -2.65 17.95 -15.91
C ASP A 9 -3.45 16.85 -15.20
N LEU A 10 -3.14 16.61 -13.93
CA LEU A 10 -3.78 15.61 -13.10
C LEU A 10 -4.99 16.19 -12.38
N ALA A 11 -6.01 15.35 -12.17
CA ALA A 11 -7.17 15.68 -11.34
C ALA A 11 -6.73 16.22 -9.95
N PRO A 12 -7.51 17.15 -9.33
CA PRO A 12 -7.16 17.77 -8.05
C PRO A 12 -6.75 16.76 -6.95
N THR A 13 -7.43 15.61 -6.88
CA THR A 13 -7.16 14.54 -5.92
C THR A 13 -5.72 14.01 -6.05
N TYR A 14 -5.25 13.77 -7.27
CA TYR A 14 -3.89 13.31 -7.51
C TYR A 14 -2.86 14.40 -7.22
N ARG A 15 -3.15 15.65 -7.61
CA ARG A 15 -2.27 16.79 -7.29
C ARG A 15 -2.03 16.93 -5.79
N LYS A 16 -3.09 16.76 -5.00
CA LYS A 16 -3.02 16.76 -3.53
C LYS A 16 -2.22 15.56 -3.00
N ALA A 17 -2.50 14.35 -3.47
CA ALA A 17 -1.79 13.14 -3.04
C ALA A 17 -0.27 13.18 -3.35
N LEU A 18 0.10 13.80 -4.48
CA LEU A 18 1.48 13.96 -4.92
C LEU A 18 2.24 15.12 -4.24
N LYS A 19 1.56 15.95 -3.43
CA LYS A 19 2.20 17.04 -2.67
C LYS A 19 2.81 16.49 -1.37
N THR A 20 3.83 15.65 -1.50
CA THR A 20 4.54 15.03 -0.38
C THR A 20 5.99 14.73 -0.73
N TRP A 21 6.85 14.65 0.28
CA TRP A 21 8.25 14.25 0.13
C TRP A 21 8.40 12.73 0.01
N ARG A 22 7.43 11.96 0.51
CA ARG A 22 7.45 10.50 0.45
C ARG A 22 7.16 10.04 -0.99
N PRO A 23 7.77 8.93 -1.46
CA PRO A 23 7.36 8.32 -2.72
C PRO A 23 5.87 7.98 -2.70
N VAL A 24 5.20 8.16 -3.83
CA VAL A 24 3.78 7.84 -4.00
C VAL A 24 3.64 6.73 -5.05
N ILE A 25 2.93 5.67 -4.71
CA ILE A 25 2.68 4.54 -5.60
C ILE A 25 1.18 4.43 -5.79
N LEU A 26 0.75 4.48 -7.05
CA LEU A 26 -0.65 4.34 -7.45
C LEU A 26 -0.81 3.03 -8.21
N TYR A 27 -1.59 2.10 -7.67
CA TYR A 27 -2.00 0.87 -8.34
C TYR A 27 -3.43 1.03 -8.84
N PHE A 28 -3.61 1.03 -10.15
CA PHE A 28 -4.91 1.14 -10.79
C PHE A 28 -5.42 -0.24 -11.21
N ALA A 29 -6.63 -0.57 -10.77
CA ALA A 29 -7.34 -1.80 -11.08
C ALA A 29 -8.78 -1.53 -11.54
N SER A 30 -9.43 -2.57 -12.05
CA SER A 30 -10.84 -2.59 -12.39
C SER A 30 -11.44 -3.90 -11.89
N GLU A 31 -12.73 -3.92 -11.56
CA GLU A 31 -13.45 -5.14 -11.17
C GLU A 31 -13.62 -6.10 -12.36
N HIS A 32 -13.63 -5.57 -13.58
CA HIS A 32 -13.72 -6.36 -14.81
C HIS A 32 -12.35 -6.60 -15.43
N CYS A 33 -11.39 -7.02 -14.62
CA CYS A 33 -10.01 -7.26 -15.05
C CYS A 33 -9.50 -8.57 -14.43
N PRO A 34 -9.52 -9.68 -15.18
CA PRO A 34 -9.07 -10.99 -14.68
C PRO A 34 -7.61 -10.96 -14.17
N ALA A 35 -6.74 -10.25 -14.89
CA ALA A 35 -5.34 -10.08 -14.48
C ALA A 35 -5.19 -9.31 -13.15
N CYS A 36 -6.16 -8.49 -12.78
CA CYS A 36 -6.14 -7.71 -11.55
C CYS A 36 -6.43 -8.58 -10.31
N GLU A 37 -7.16 -9.68 -10.47
CA GLU A 37 -7.53 -10.61 -9.40
C GLU A 37 -6.29 -11.28 -8.79
N SER A 38 -5.39 -11.78 -9.64
CA SER A 38 -4.11 -12.35 -9.20
C SER A 38 -3.07 -11.28 -8.83
N ALA A 39 -3.07 -10.14 -9.54
CA ALA A 39 -2.08 -9.09 -9.32
C ALA A 39 -2.27 -8.31 -8.01
N GLY A 40 -3.52 -8.09 -7.59
CA GLY A 40 -3.84 -7.31 -6.39
C GLY A 40 -3.20 -7.88 -5.11
N PRO A 41 -3.38 -9.18 -4.80
CA PRO A 41 -2.73 -9.84 -3.66
C PRO A 41 -1.20 -9.77 -3.70
N VAL A 42 -0.59 -10.02 -4.86
CA VAL A 42 0.87 -9.97 -5.04
C VAL A 42 1.39 -8.55 -4.79
N PHE A 43 0.74 -7.54 -5.37
CA PHE A 43 1.07 -6.14 -5.14
C PHE A 43 0.97 -5.78 -3.65
N ARG A 44 -0.11 -6.18 -2.96
CA ARG A 44 -0.27 -5.92 -1.52
C ARG A 44 0.83 -6.55 -0.68
N LYS A 45 1.21 -7.79 -0.98
CA LYS A 45 2.29 -8.52 -0.29
C LYS A 45 3.60 -7.76 -0.40
N ILE A 46 3.99 -7.34 -1.60
CA ILE A 46 5.22 -6.58 -1.84
C ILE A 46 5.16 -5.17 -1.26
N ALA A 47 4.00 -4.52 -1.33
CA ALA A 47 3.82 -3.16 -0.85
C ALA A 47 3.76 -3.04 0.69
N ALA A 48 3.33 -4.09 1.39
CA ALA A 48 3.09 -4.05 2.83
C ALA A 48 4.31 -3.56 3.66
N PRO A 49 5.56 -4.02 3.39
CA PRO A 49 6.74 -3.50 4.08
C PRO A 49 7.05 -2.01 3.88
N TYR A 50 6.48 -1.40 2.84
CA TYR A 50 6.77 -0.03 2.43
C TYR A 50 5.76 1.00 2.95
N ARG A 51 4.71 0.59 3.67
CA ARG A 51 3.64 1.48 4.17
C ARG A 51 4.14 2.67 5.01
N LEU A 52 5.26 2.50 5.72
CA LEU A 52 5.88 3.56 6.51
C LEU A 52 6.89 4.42 5.72
N ARG A 53 7.25 4.02 4.50
CA ARG A 53 8.23 4.70 3.66
C ARG A 53 7.62 5.39 2.44
N ALA A 54 6.50 4.90 1.95
CA ALA A 54 5.79 5.45 0.80
C ALA A 54 4.29 5.58 1.05
N ASN A 55 3.63 6.47 0.33
CA ASN A 55 2.17 6.54 0.29
C ASN A 55 1.70 5.62 -0.85
N ILE A 56 0.96 4.58 -0.52
CA ILE A 56 0.56 3.54 -1.46
C ILE A 56 -0.96 3.54 -1.56
N TYR A 57 -1.48 3.73 -2.76
CA TYR A 57 -2.90 3.80 -3.04
C TYR A 57 -3.28 2.68 -4.02
N MET A 58 -4.30 1.90 -3.66
CA MET A 58 -4.99 1.00 -4.57
C MET A 58 -6.26 1.70 -5.02
N LEU A 59 -6.43 1.87 -6.33
CA LEU A 59 -7.43 2.71 -6.94
C LEU A 59 -8.26 1.89 -7.93
N ASN A 60 -9.59 1.96 -7.78
CA ASN A 60 -10.51 1.47 -8.79
C ASN A 60 -10.66 2.54 -9.89
N THR A 61 -10.49 2.16 -11.15
CA THR A 61 -10.58 3.06 -12.31
C THR A 61 -11.98 3.60 -12.58
N ARG A 62 -13.05 2.95 -12.07
CA ARG A 62 -14.43 3.49 -12.15
C ARG A 62 -14.71 4.55 -11.09
N GLU A 63 -14.11 4.39 -9.90
CA GLU A 63 -14.36 5.26 -8.74
C GLU A 63 -13.37 6.42 -8.64
N SER A 64 -12.23 6.31 -9.31
CA SER A 64 -11.17 7.31 -9.29
C SER A 64 -11.19 8.16 -10.57
N PRO A 65 -10.82 9.45 -10.51
CA PRO A 65 -10.69 10.27 -11.71
C PRO A 65 -9.76 9.64 -12.75
N ARG A 66 -10.06 9.79 -14.05
CA ARG A 66 -9.21 9.23 -15.09
C ARG A 66 -7.79 9.79 -15.00
N HIS A 67 -6.79 8.90 -14.94
CA HIS A 67 -5.39 9.28 -14.99
C HIS A 67 -4.88 9.14 -16.44
N PRO A 68 -4.24 10.17 -17.04
CA PRO A 68 -3.93 10.18 -18.49
C PRO A 68 -2.98 9.05 -18.91
N LEU A 69 -2.09 8.64 -18.01
CA LEU A 69 -1.16 7.53 -18.25
C LEU A 69 -1.74 6.14 -18.02
N VAL A 70 -2.96 6.00 -17.51
CA VAL A 70 -3.58 4.70 -17.23
C VAL A 70 -4.49 4.35 -18.39
N THR A 71 -3.96 3.57 -19.33
CA THR A 71 -4.65 3.12 -20.54
C THR A 71 -5.21 1.70 -20.41
N ALA A 72 -4.64 0.90 -19.50
CA ALA A 72 -5.05 -0.46 -19.21
C ALA A 72 -4.86 -0.77 -17.72
N THR A 73 -5.54 -1.81 -17.23
CA THR A 73 -5.39 -2.32 -15.86
C THR A 73 -4.86 -3.76 -15.88
N PRO A 74 -4.03 -4.17 -14.92
CA PRO A 74 -3.50 -3.34 -13.83
C PRO A 74 -2.38 -2.41 -14.32
N THR A 75 -2.24 -1.22 -13.72
CA THR A 75 -1.12 -0.30 -13.97
C THR A 75 -0.56 0.22 -12.65
N VAL A 76 0.76 0.21 -12.50
CA VAL A 76 1.45 0.79 -11.34
C VAL A 76 2.21 2.04 -11.76
N LEU A 77 1.98 3.14 -11.07
CA LEU A 77 2.71 4.39 -11.26
C LEU A 77 3.52 4.73 -10.01
N PHE A 78 4.81 4.98 -10.18
CA PHE A 78 5.71 5.45 -9.12
C PHE A 78 6.01 6.92 -9.32
N TYR A 79 5.79 7.70 -8.26
CA TYR A 79 6.07 9.12 -8.21
C TYR A 79 7.08 9.44 -7.10
N LYS A 80 8.00 10.36 -7.39
CA LYS A 80 8.92 10.98 -6.42
C LYS A 80 8.90 12.48 -6.59
N HIS A 81 8.78 13.22 -5.50
CA HIS A 81 8.72 14.69 -5.53
C HIS A 81 7.66 15.21 -6.54
N GLY A 82 6.52 14.52 -6.61
CA GLY A 82 5.43 14.82 -7.54
C GLY A 82 5.71 14.55 -9.03
N ARG A 83 6.85 13.94 -9.39
CA ARG A 83 7.21 13.56 -10.76
C ARG A 83 7.11 12.06 -10.96
N LEU A 84 6.59 11.63 -12.11
CA LEU A 84 6.55 10.23 -12.47
C LEU A 84 7.98 9.72 -12.72
N VAL A 85 8.38 8.68 -12.01
CA VAL A 85 9.70 8.05 -12.18
C VAL A 85 9.63 6.67 -12.82
N LYS A 86 8.48 6.00 -12.73
CA LYS A 86 8.25 4.71 -13.39
C LYS A 86 6.77 4.47 -13.63
N LYS A 87 6.46 3.87 -14.78
CA LYS A 87 5.17 3.30 -15.12
C LYS A 87 5.38 1.81 -15.41
N LEU A 88 4.54 0.97 -14.83
CA LEU A 88 4.43 -0.45 -15.13
C LEU A 88 3.06 -0.70 -15.75
N LEU A 89 3.05 -1.30 -16.94
CA LEU A 89 1.86 -1.89 -17.54
C LEU A 89 1.78 -3.32 -17.01
N GLY A 90 0.87 -3.57 -16.07
CA GLY A 90 0.84 -4.78 -15.26
C GLY A 90 1.77 -4.72 -14.05
N ILE A 91 1.87 -5.86 -13.34
CA ILE A 91 2.79 -6.03 -12.21
C ILE A 91 4.02 -6.90 -12.53
N GLY A 92 4.03 -7.62 -13.67
CA GLY A 92 5.09 -8.57 -13.97
C GLY A 92 5.11 -9.75 -12.99
N THR A 93 6.31 -10.22 -12.65
CA THR A 93 6.54 -11.25 -11.62
C THR A 93 6.71 -10.63 -10.23
N GLU A 94 6.61 -11.44 -9.17
CA GLU A 94 6.81 -10.96 -7.79
C GLU A 94 8.20 -10.33 -7.61
N GLU A 95 9.23 -10.93 -8.22
CA GLU A 95 10.62 -10.50 -8.13
C GLU A 95 10.86 -9.18 -8.86
N THR A 96 10.30 -9.04 -10.06
CA THR A 96 10.44 -7.81 -10.86
C THR A 96 9.73 -6.64 -10.19
N LEU A 97 8.52 -6.86 -9.65
CA LEU A 97 7.82 -5.84 -8.87
C LEU A 97 8.60 -5.49 -7.59
N ALA A 98 9.10 -6.48 -6.86
CA ALA A 98 9.93 -6.24 -5.67
C ALA A 98 11.19 -5.43 -5.99
N ALA A 99 11.86 -5.72 -7.11
CA ALA A 99 13.03 -4.97 -7.57
C ALA A 99 12.69 -3.51 -7.89
N GLU A 100 11.54 -3.24 -8.51
CA GLU A 100 11.06 -1.87 -8.76
C GLU A 100 10.79 -1.12 -7.44
N PHE A 101 10.19 -1.77 -6.45
CA PHE A 101 10.00 -1.20 -5.12
C PHE A 101 11.34 -0.88 -4.43
N VAL A 102 12.32 -1.78 -4.49
CA VAL A 102 13.66 -1.54 -3.94
C VAL A 102 14.35 -0.39 -4.67
N ARG A 103 14.29 -0.36 -6.00
CA ARG A 103 14.93 0.68 -6.82
C ARG A 103 14.34 2.07 -6.56
N HIS A 104 13.02 2.16 -6.41
CA HIS A 104 12.34 3.44 -6.27
C HIS A 104 12.10 3.87 -4.82
N ILE A 105 11.98 2.97 -3.85
CA ILE A 105 11.70 3.34 -2.45
C ILE A 105 12.91 3.08 -1.55
N GLY A 106 13.88 2.29 -2.02
CA GLY A 106 15.02 1.78 -1.25
C GLY A 106 14.69 0.47 -0.52
N ARG A 107 15.68 -0.22 0.02
CA ARG A 107 15.46 -1.50 0.73
C ARG A 107 14.52 -1.34 1.92
N ALA A 108 13.37 -2.02 1.94
CA ALA A 108 12.52 -2.04 3.12
C ALA A 108 13.25 -2.73 4.29
N ARG A 109 13.17 -2.14 5.50
CA ARG A 109 13.27 -2.95 6.72
C ARG A 109 11.96 -3.70 6.82
N LEU A 110 12.02 -5.03 6.96
CA LEU A 110 10.82 -5.82 7.22
C LEU A 110 10.05 -5.15 8.36
N PRO A 111 8.74 -4.87 8.21
CA PRO A 111 7.94 -4.43 9.33
C PRO A 111 8.12 -5.49 10.40
N ALA A 112 8.41 -5.06 11.64
CA ALA A 112 8.57 -5.98 12.75
C ALA A 112 7.40 -6.95 12.71
N VAL A 113 7.67 -8.24 12.49
CA VAL A 113 6.63 -9.27 12.46
C VAL A 113 5.83 -9.06 13.75
N PRO A 114 4.51 -8.77 13.67
CA PRO A 114 3.73 -8.57 14.88
C PRO A 114 3.89 -9.84 15.69
N ARG A 115 4.64 -9.74 16.79
CA ARG A 115 4.89 -10.88 17.67
C ARG A 115 3.51 -11.33 18.14
N LYS A 116 3.19 -12.60 17.88
CA LYS A 116 1.96 -13.19 18.41
C LYS A 116 1.93 -12.86 19.91
N PRO A 117 0.87 -12.23 20.44
CA PRO A 117 0.82 -11.93 21.85
C PRO A 117 1.06 -13.24 22.61
N ARG A 118 1.94 -13.21 23.62
CA ARG A 118 2.28 -14.41 24.43
C ARG A 118 1.05 -15.00 25.13
N HIS A 119 -0.02 -14.22 25.18
CA HIS A 119 -1.25 -14.54 25.85
C HIS A 119 -2.43 -14.27 24.92
N ASP A 120 -3.30 -15.27 24.75
CA ASP A 120 -4.55 -15.12 24.04
C ASP A 120 -5.65 -14.57 24.97
N LEU A 121 -6.82 -14.27 24.40
CA LEU A 121 -7.98 -13.82 25.16
C LEU A 121 -8.42 -14.84 26.21
N HIS A 122 -8.15 -16.13 25.98
CA HIS A 122 -8.45 -17.20 26.93
C HIS A 122 -7.56 -17.10 28.17
N TRP A 123 -6.25 -16.92 27.99
CA TRP A 123 -5.30 -16.66 29.06
C TRP A 123 -5.68 -15.39 29.85
N LEU A 124 -6.04 -14.30 29.17
CA LEU A 124 -6.47 -13.06 29.83
C LEU A 124 -7.70 -13.29 30.71
N ARG A 125 -8.72 -14.00 30.19
CA ARG A 125 -9.91 -14.38 30.98
C ARG A 125 -9.58 -15.28 32.16
N GLN A 126 -8.56 -16.14 32.05
CA GLN A 126 -8.15 -17.03 33.13
C GLN A 126 -7.32 -16.30 34.20
N ALA A 127 -6.40 -15.43 33.81
CA ALA A 127 -5.61 -14.62 34.71
C ALA A 127 -6.48 -13.63 35.52
N LEU A 128 -7.45 -12.99 34.86
CA LEU A 128 -8.34 -12.03 35.52
C LEU A 128 -9.35 -12.68 36.48
N ARG A 129 -9.62 -13.98 36.36
CA ARG A 129 -10.54 -14.71 37.26
C ARG A 129 -10.03 -14.82 38.70
N ASN A 130 -8.70 -14.81 38.88
CA ASN A 130 -8.06 -15.00 40.18
C ASN A 130 -7.60 -13.69 40.84
N LEU A 131 -7.79 -12.55 40.17
CA LEU A 131 -7.47 -11.25 40.75
C LEU A 131 -8.61 -10.81 41.68
N CYS A 132 -8.28 -10.52 42.93
CA CYS A 132 -9.19 -9.82 43.82
C CYS A 132 -9.38 -8.40 43.29
N THR A 133 -10.53 -8.14 42.65
CA THR A 133 -10.94 -6.79 42.28
C THR A 133 -11.17 -5.96 43.54
N VAL A 134 -11.00 -4.64 43.46
CA VAL A 134 -11.13 -3.71 44.60
C VAL A 134 -12.48 -3.85 45.34
N ALA A 135 -13.53 -4.35 44.66
CA ALA A 135 -14.82 -4.67 45.26
C ALA A 135 -14.79 -5.84 46.27
N ARG A 136 -13.84 -6.77 46.17
CA ARG A 136 -13.65 -7.90 47.10
C ARG A 136 -12.81 -7.56 48.34
N ALA A 137 -12.14 -6.42 48.36
CA ALA A 137 -11.26 -6.02 49.46
C ALA A 137 -12.00 -5.43 50.68
N ARG A 138 -13.34 -5.30 50.64
CA ARG A 138 -14.17 -4.76 51.73
C ARG A 138 -15.09 -5.82 52.38
N ARG A 139 -14.57 -7.00 52.68
CA ARG A 139 -15.17 -7.90 53.69
C ARG A 139 -14.12 -8.29 54.70
#